data_AF-A0A1B6I4C1-F1
#
_entry.id   AF-A0A1B6I4C1-F1
#
_cell.length_a   1.000
_cell.length_b   1.000
_cell.length_c   1.000
_cell.angle_alpha   90.00
_cell.angle_beta   90.00
_cell.angle_gamma   90.00
#
_symmetry.space_group_name_H-M   'P 1'
#
loop_
_entity.id
_entity.type
_entity.pdbx_description
1 polymer ?
#
loop_
_entity_poly.entity_id
_entity_poly.type
_entity_poly.pdbx_seq_one_letter_code
_entity_poly.pdbx_strand_id
1 'polypeptide(L)'
;MRLKMVILFLVIYGLYHCNALNQTVNLVALDQHLTSLLVHPQTGKGNELLNDSEFLCKSLDEVSDLVDEQDPKGAEIYNRFAKAGGLKFINTTYNIESLKKGYKFTDDDLEYLSTTIRELKSVWLSIEVLLNVTLPDSGEHYREKILARIRENEILRGEPDTNVTSMETSELSD
;
A
#
# COMPACT_ATOMS: atom_id res chain seq x y z
N MET A 1 29.63 7.13 24.10
CA MET A 1 29.61 5.73 23.64
C MET A 1 28.20 5.15 23.47
N ARG A 2 27.23 5.49 24.33
CA ARG A 2 25.85 4.95 24.28
C ARG A 2 24.98 5.43 23.10
N LEU A 3 25.16 6.66 22.61
CA LEU A 3 24.38 7.20 21.47
C LEU A 3 24.70 6.50 20.14
N LYS A 4 25.98 6.17 19.90
CA LYS A 4 26.41 5.43 18.70
C LYS A 4 25.86 4.01 18.66
N MET A 5 25.69 3.37 19.82
CA MET A 5 25.06 2.05 19.96
C MET A 5 23.55 2.09 19.67
N VAL A 6 22.84 3.15 20.08
CA VAL A 6 21.41 3.31 19.81
C VAL A 6 21.15 3.56 18.33
N ILE A 7 21.97 4.40 17.69
CA ILE A 7 21.88 4.65 16.24
C ILE A 7 22.18 3.36 15.46
N LEU A 8 23.19 2.60 15.88
CA LEU A 8 23.48 1.30 15.27
C LEU A 8 22.30 0.32 15.45
N PHE A 9 21.67 0.30 16.62
CA PHE A 9 20.48 -0.53 16.87
C PHE A 9 19.28 -0.12 16.01
N LEU A 10 19.04 1.18 15.83
CA LEU A 10 17.96 1.70 14.98
C LEU A 10 18.23 1.47 13.49
N VAL A 11 19.49 1.58 13.05
CA VAL A 11 19.89 1.27 11.68
C VAL A 11 19.83 -0.23 11.41
N ILE A 12 20.25 -1.08 12.35
CA ILE A 12 20.10 -2.54 12.24
C ILE A 12 18.63 -2.95 12.28
N TYR A 13 17.80 -2.31 13.13
CA TYR A 13 16.36 -2.56 13.20
C TYR A 13 15.64 -2.11 11.92
N GLY A 14 15.98 -0.92 11.40
CA GLY A 14 15.51 -0.43 10.11
C GLY A 14 15.94 -1.33 8.95
N LEU A 15 17.20 -1.80 8.94
CA LEU A 15 17.70 -2.72 7.92
C LEU A 15 17.13 -4.15 8.03
N TYR A 16 16.78 -4.61 9.25
CA TYR A 16 16.09 -5.89 9.45
C TYR A 16 14.63 -5.83 8.99
N HIS A 17 13.96 -4.69 9.22
CA HIS A 17 12.58 -4.49 8.76
C HIS A 17 12.51 -4.11 7.28
N CYS A 18 13.57 -3.53 6.70
CA CYS A 18 13.65 -3.19 5.28
C CYS A 18 13.97 -4.41 4.37
N ASN A 19 14.39 -5.55 4.94
CA ASN A 19 14.70 -6.77 4.16
C ASN A 19 13.67 -7.90 4.32
N ALA A 20 12.56 -7.67 5.01
CA ALA A 20 11.56 -8.70 5.30
C ALA A 20 10.37 -8.73 4.32
N LEU A 21 10.47 -8.10 3.14
CA LEU A 21 9.64 -8.48 1.98
C LEU A 21 10.10 -9.86 1.47
N ASN A 22 9.72 -10.84 2.29
CA ASN A 22 9.82 -12.27 2.18
C ASN A 22 9.76 -12.73 0.73
N GLN A 23 10.79 -13.44 0.30
CA GLN A 23 10.75 -14.32 -0.88
C GLN A 23 9.75 -15.49 -0.71
N THR A 24 9.00 -15.57 0.40
CA THR A 24 8.17 -16.71 0.80
C THR A 24 6.66 -16.48 0.75
N VAL A 25 6.14 -15.26 0.85
CA VAL A 25 4.68 -15.02 0.88
C VAL A 25 4.19 -14.51 -0.47
N ASN A 26 3.33 -15.31 -1.11
CA ASN A 26 2.70 -14.93 -2.37
C ASN A 26 1.48 -14.04 -2.10
N LEU A 27 1.64 -12.72 -2.22
CA LEU A 27 0.59 -11.74 -1.94
C LEU A 27 -0.66 -11.90 -2.81
N VAL A 28 -0.51 -12.41 -4.05
CA VAL A 28 -1.67 -12.70 -4.92
C VAL A 28 -2.47 -13.87 -4.38
N ALA A 29 -1.80 -14.91 -3.87
CA ALA A 29 -2.47 -16.03 -3.23
C ALA A 29 -3.17 -15.59 -1.94
N LEU A 30 -2.56 -14.66 -1.19
CA LEU A 30 -3.16 -14.07 0.00
C LEU A 30 -4.42 -13.27 -0.33
N ASP A 31 -4.41 -12.42 -1.36
CA ASP A 31 -5.60 -11.69 -1.83
C ASP A 31 -6.75 -12.63 -2.21
N GLN A 32 -6.44 -13.74 -2.89
CA GLN A 32 -7.44 -14.75 -3.24
C GLN A 32 -8.00 -15.46 -2.01
N HIS A 33 -7.14 -15.81 -1.05
CA HIS A 33 -7.55 -16.42 0.22
C HIS A 33 -8.48 -15.50 1.02
N LEU A 34 -8.07 -14.24 1.19
CA LEU A 34 -8.87 -13.21 1.85
C LEU A 34 -10.22 -12.99 1.16
N THR A 35 -10.22 -12.92 -0.18
CA THR A 35 -11.45 -12.84 -0.98
C THR A 35 -12.37 -14.04 -0.71
N SER A 36 -11.82 -15.25 -0.63
CA SER A 36 -12.59 -16.45 -0.31
C SER A 36 -13.21 -16.39 1.09
N LEU A 37 -12.44 -15.95 2.09
CA LEU A 37 -12.93 -15.77 3.46
C LEU A 37 -14.07 -14.73 3.52
N LEU A 38 -13.90 -13.60 2.82
CA LEU A 38 -14.90 -12.54 2.78
C LEU A 38 -16.26 -13.01 2.22
N VAL A 39 -16.24 -13.91 1.22
CA VAL A 39 -17.44 -14.41 0.52
C VAL A 39 -18.02 -15.67 1.17
N HIS A 40 -17.19 -16.47 1.84
CA HIS A 40 -17.58 -17.73 2.48
C HIS A 40 -17.20 -17.74 3.96
N PRO A 41 -17.96 -17.05 4.83
CA PRO A 41 -17.65 -16.95 6.24
C PRO A 41 -17.70 -18.31 6.95
N GLN A 42 -16.65 -18.64 7.71
CA GLN A 42 -16.50 -19.92 8.40
C GLN A 42 -16.19 -19.72 9.89
N THR A 43 -16.85 -20.47 10.76
CA THR A 43 -16.63 -20.34 12.21
C THR A 43 -15.19 -20.65 12.59
N GLY A 44 -14.61 -19.78 13.43
CA GLY A 44 -13.21 -19.89 13.90
C GLY A 44 -12.16 -19.28 12.96
N LYS A 45 -12.57 -18.77 11.80
CA LYS A 45 -11.68 -18.15 10.79
C LYS A 45 -11.76 -16.63 10.74
N GLY A 46 -12.51 -16.01 11.66
CA GLY A 46 -12.69 -14.55 11.71
C GLY A 46 -11.39 -13.80 11.98
N ASN A 47 -10.64 -14.19 13.01
CA ASN A 47 -9.36 -13.55 13.34
C ASN A 47 -8.32 -13.71 12.23
N GLU A 48 -8.40 -14.82 11.47
CA GLU A 48 -7.54 -15.04 10.30
C GLU A 48 -7.83 -13.98 9.24
N LEU A 49 -9.11 -13.75 8.89
CA LEU A 49 -9.49 -12.68 7.95
C LEU A 49 -8.98 -11.31 8.39
N LEU A 50 -9.14 -10.95 9.67
CA LEU A 50 -8.71 -9.65 10.19
C LEU A 50 -7.18 -9.49 10.13
N ASN A 51 -6.43 -10.45 10.69
CA ASN A 51 -4.97 -10.39 10.75
C ASN A 51 -4.33 -10.45 9.37
N ASP A 52 -4.83 -11.32 8.49
CA ASP A 52 -4.31 -11.48 7.15
C ASP A 52 -4.60 -10.24 6.30
N SER A 53 -5.74 -9.56 6.53
CA SER A 53 -6.05 -8.29 5.86
C SER A 53 -5.13 -7.16 6.31
N GLU A 54 -4.80 -7.09 7.60
CA GLU A 54 -3.82 -6.14 8.13
C GLU A 54 -2.42 -6.42 7.56
N PHE A 55 -2.03 -7.68 7.49
CA PHE A 55 -0.76 -8.09 6.90
C PHE A 55 -0.68 -7.69 5.42
N LEU A 56 -1.73 -7.96 4.63
CA LEU A 56 -1.79 -7.52 3.24
C LEU A 56 -1.67 -6.00 3.13
N CYS A 57 -2.28 -5.24 4.04
CA CYS A 57 -2.21 -3.78 4.06
C CYS A 57 -0.78 -3.30 4.25
N LYS A 58 -0.07 -3.83 5.25
CA LYS A 58 1.34 -3.50 5.52
C LYS A 58 2.24 -3.90 4.35
N SER A 59 2.04 -5.09 3.78
CA SER A 59 2.83 -5.52 2.62
C SER A 59 2.60 -4.66 1.39
N LEU A 60 1.39 -4.16 1.15
CA LEU A 60 1.15 -3.24 0.04
C LEU A 60 1.71 -1.84 0.31
N ASP A 61 1.76 -1.39 1.57
CA ASP A 61 2.44 -0.14 1.95
C ASP A 61 3.93 -0.23 1.61
N GLU A 62 4.59 -1.33 1.96
CA GLU A 62 5.98 -1.61 1.59
C GLU A 62 6.16 -1.69 0.05
N VAL A 63 5.18 -2.21 -0.68
CA VAL A 63 5.20 -2.20 -2.16
C VAL A 63 5.07 -0.79 -2.70
N SER A 64 4.26 0.06 -2.07
CA SER A 64 4.15 1.48 -2.43
C SER A 64 5.48 2.19 -2.24
N ASP A 65 6.18 1.95 -1.13
CA ASP A 65 7.52 2.49 -0.89
C ASP A 65 8.52 2.03 -1.97
N LEU A 66 8.52 0.75 -2.33
CA LEU A 66 9.39 0.25 -3.40
C LEU A 66 9.10 0.91 -4.76
N VAL A 67 7.82 1.17 -5.06
CA VAL A 67 7.44 1.85 -6.30
C VAL A 67 7.88 3.32 -6.28
N ASP A 68 7.70 4.01 -5.15
CA ASP A 68 8.13 5.40 -4.94
C ASP A 68 9.65 5.54 -5.11
N GLU A 69 10.41 4.60 -4.54
CA GLU A 69 11.87 4.51 -4.67
C GLU A 69 12.36 4.01 -6.04
N GLN A 70 11.45 3.75 -6.99
CA GLN A 70 11.74 3.22 -8.33
C GLN A 70 12.45 1.85 -8.31
N ASP A 71 12.29 1.07 -7.24
CA ASP A 71 12.80 -0.30 -7.17
C ASP A 71 11.98 -1.21 -8.12
N PRO A 72 12.62 -1.94 -9.05
CA PRO A 72 11.93 -2.80 -10.01
C PRO A 72 11.07 -3.89 -9.34
N LYS A 73 11.37 -4.29 -8.10
CA LYS A 73 10.58 -5.26 -7.33
C LYS A 73 9.17 -4.76 -7.05
N GLY A 74 8.98 -3.46 -6.81
CA GLY A 74 7.66 -2.86 -6.61
C GLY A 74 6.75 -3.04 -7.83
N ALA A 75 7.27 -2.65 -9.01
CA ALA A 75 6.59 -2.84 -10.29
C ALA A 75 6.39 -4.33 -10.63
N GLU A 76 7.33 -5.20 -10.28
CA GLU A 76 7.18 -6.65 -10.48
C GLU A 76 6.00 -7.21 -9.69
N ILE A 77 5.87 -6.85 -8.41
CA ILE A 77 4.76 -7.28 -7.55
C ILE A 77 3.43 -6.75 -8.07
N TYR A 78 3.36 -5.46 -8.44
CA TYR A 78 2.17 -4.89 -9.09
C TYR A 78 1.77 -5.68 -10.34
N ASN A 79 2.72 -5.99 -11.21
CA ASN A 79 2.47 -6.74 -12.44
C ASN A 79 1.94 -8.16 -12.18
N ARG A 80 2.29 -8.80 -11.06
CA ARG A 80 1.72 -10.10 -10.66
C ARG A 80 0.24 -9.96 -10.32
N PHE A 81 -0.16 -8.91 -9.59
CA PHE A 81 -1.56 -8.59 -9.34
C PHE A 81 -2.30 -8.25 -10.62
N ALA A 82 -1.74 -7.40 -11.49
CA ALA A 82 -2.35 -7.03 -12.77
C ALA A 82 -2.64 -8.27 -13.64
N LYS A 83 -1.67 -9.21 -13.74
CA LYS A 83 -1.85 -10.49 -14.44
C LYS A 83 -2.92 -11.39 -13.81
N ALA A 84 -3.15 -11.28 -12.50
CA ALA A 84 -4.19 -12.00 -11.78
C ALA A 84 -5.59 -11.34 -11.84
N GLY A 85 -5.71 -10.20 -12.54
CA GLY A 85 -6.94 -9.43 -12.66
C GLY A 85 -7.10 -8.31 -11.62
N GLY A 86 -6.00 -7.86 -11.00
CA GLY A 86 -5.97 -6.81 -9.99
C GLY A 86 -6.17 -7.32 -8.55
N LEU A 87 -6.15 -6.40 -7.59
CA LEU A 87 -6.41 -6.66 -6.18
C LEU A 87 -7.92 -6.88 -5.96
N LYS A 88 -8.33 -8.12 -5.70
CA LYS A 88 -9.75 -8.51 -5.67
C LYS A 88 -10.41 -8.20 -4.34
N PHE A 89 -9.68 -8.34 -3.24
CA PHE A 89 -10.23 -8.22 -1.89
C PHE A 89 -10.94 -6.88 -1.68
N ILE A 90 -10.35 -5.78 -2.14
CA ILE A 90 -10.92 -4.41 -2.00
C ILE A 90 -12.14 -4.14 -2.89
N ASN A 91 -12.37 -4.95 -3.91
CA ASN A 91 -13.46 -4.79 -4.88
C ASN A 91 -14.55 -5.87 -4.72
N THR A 92 -14.35 -6.81 -3.79
CA THR A 92 -15.28 -7.92 -3.57
C THR A 92 -16.49 -7.44 -2.79
N THR A 93 -17.69 -7.72 -3.30
CA THR A 93 -18.94 -7.49 -2.58
C THR A 93 -19.18 -8.62 -1.59
N TYR A 94 -19.52 -8.29 -0.35
CA TYR A 94 -19.76 -9.27 0.71
C TYR A 94 -20.99 -8.91 1.55
N ASN A 95 -21.51 -9.90 2.28
CA ASN A 95 -22.71 -9.77 3.09
C ASN A 95 -22.36 -9.66 4.58
N ILE A 96 -22.62 -8.49 5.16
CA ILE A 96 -22.30 -8.19 6.57
C ILE A 96 -22.98 -9.18 7.54
N GLU A 97 -24.26 -9.51 7.31
CA GLU A 97 -24.99 -10.47 8.15
C GLU A 97 -24.37 -11.87 8.12
N SER A 98 -23.80 -12.25 6.97
CA SER A 98 -23.09 -13.52 6.80
C SER A 98 -21.77 -13.52 7.55
N LEU A 99 -21.05 -12.39 7.57
CA LEU A 99 -19.84 -12.23 8.37
C LEU A 99 -20.16 -12.31 9.87
N LYS A 100 -21.18 -11.57 10.34
CA LYS A 100 -21.64 -11.62 11.73
C LYS A 100 -21.98 -13.04 12.16
N LYS A 101 -22.74 -13.78 11.35
CA LYS A 101 -23.16 -15.14 11.68
C LYS A 101 -22.02 -16.16 11.57
N GLY A 102 -21.26 -16.12 10.48
CA GLY A 102 -20.22 -17.11 10.19
C GLY A 102 -19.03 -16.98 11.12
N TYR A 103 -18.55 -15.75 11.34
CA TYR A 103 -17.38 -15.47 12.16
C TYR A 103 -17.69 -15.12 13.62
N LYS A 104 -18.95 -14.81 13.94
CA LYS A 104 -19.35 -14.21 15.23
C LYS A 104 -18.72 -12.83 15.46
N PHE A 105 -18.50 -12.08 14.37
CA PHE A 105 -17.98 -10.72 14.45
C PHE A 105 -18.91 -9.79 15.23
N THR A 106 -18.29 -8.97 16.06
CA THR A 106 -18.88 -7.81 16.71
C THR A 106 -18.97 -6.64 15.73
N ASP A 107 -19.61 -5.56 16.14
CA ASP A 107 -19.61 -4.32 15.34
C ASP A 107 -18.19 -3.72 15.25
N ASP A 108 -17.39 -3.83 16.31
CA ASP A 108 -15.99 -3.38 16.33
C ASP A 108 -15.12 -4.16 15.33
N ASP A 109 -15.31 -5.48 15.22
CA ASP A 109 -14.58 -6.31 14.25
C ASP A 109 -14.91 -5.90 12.80
N LEU A 110 -16.17 -5.54 12.54
CA LEU A 110 -16.62 -5.09 11.23
C LEU A 110 -16.11 -3.68 10.91
N GLU A 111 -16.06 -2.80 11.91
CA GLU A 111 -15.49 -1.46 11.77
C GLU A 111 -13.98 -1.55 11.46
N TYR A 112 -13.27 -2.43 12.17
CA TYR A 112 -11.86 -2.72 11.91
C TYR A 112 -11.67 -3.22 10.47
N LEU A 113 -12.39 -4.27 10.06
CA LEU A 113 -12.30 -4.81 8.70
C LEU A 113 -12.61 -3.76 7.62
N SER A 114 -13.67 -2.97 7.82
CA SER A 114 -14.06 -1.88 6.91
C SER A 114 -12.97 -0.82 6.77
N THR A 115 -12.34 -0.46 7.89
CA THR A 115 -11.23 0.49 7.91
C THR A 115 -10.01 -0.08 7.18
N THR A 116 -9.64 -1.33 7.44
CA THR A 116 -8.52 -2.01 6.75
C THR A 116 -8.76 -2.11 5.24
N ILE A 117 -9.97 -2.46 4.79
CA ILE A 117 -10.31 -2.52 3.35
C ILE A 117 -10.18 -1.12 2.70
N ARG A 118 -10.61 -0.07 3.39
CA ARG A 118 -10.50 1.31 2.90
C ARG A 118 -9.04 1.77 2.80
N GLU A 119 -8.22 1.44 3.79
CA GLU A 119 -6.78 1.71 3.77
C GLU A 119 -6.08 0.97 2.64
N LEU A 120 -6.34 -0.33 2.49
CA LEU A 120 -5.87 -1.15 1.37
C LEU A 120 -6.23 -0.54 0.02
N LYS A 121 -7.47 -0.09 -0.15
CA LYS A 121 -7.91 0.58 -1.38
C LYS A 121 -7.13 1.87 -1.63
N SER A 122 -6.86 2.65 -0.59
CA SER A 122 -6.07 3.87 -0.70
C SER A 122 -4.63 3.58 -1.12
N VAL A 123 -3.98 2.59 -0.50
CA VAL A 123 -2.60 2.20 -0.82
C VAL A 123 -2.50 1.67 -2.24
N TRP A 124 -3.44 0.80 -2.64
CA TRP A 124 -3.48 0.25 -3.99
C TRP A 124 -3.62 1.34 -5.06
N LEU A 125 -4.51 2.32 -4.85
CA LEU A 125 -4.65 3.46 -5.76
C LEU A 125 -3.38 4.31 -5.83
N SER A 126 -2.66 4.51 -4.72
CA SER A 126 -1.37 5.21 -4.72
C SER A 126 -0.34 4.50 -5.59
N ILE A 127 -0.23 3.17 -5.49
CA ILE A 127 0.65 2.35 -6.33
C ILE A 127 0.29 2.54 -7.81
N GLU A 128 -0.99 2.45 -8.16
CA GLU A 128 -1.45 2.65 -9.54
C GLU A 128 -1.13 4.05 -10.08
N VAL A 129 -1.27 5.09 -9.26
CA VAL A 129 -0.91 6.46 -9.61
C VAL A 129 0.59 6.61 -9.83
N LEU A 130 1.42 6.08 -8.91
CA LEU A 130 2.89 6.14 -9.01
C LEU A 130 3.41 5.41 -10.25
N LEU A 131 2.82 4.27 -10.59
CA LEU A 131 3.14 3.51 -11.81
C LEU A 131 2.50 4.09 -13.08
N ASN A 132 1.80 5.23 -12.96
CA ASN A 132 1.09 5.90 -14.03
C ASN A 132 0.11 4.99 -14.81
N VAL A 133 -0.58 4.12 -14.09
CA VAL A 133 -1.63 3.27 -14.65
C VAL A 133 -2.86 4.14 -14.94
N THR A 134 -3.53 3.89 -16.06
CA THR A 134 -4.81 4.53 -16.38
C THR A 134 -5.88 4.04 -15.42
N LEU A 135 -6.42 4.95 -14.60
CA LEU A 135 -7.47 4.61 -13.66
C LEU A 135 -8.82 4.61 -14.38
N PRO A 136 -9.80 3.79 -13.96
CA PRO A 136 -11.18 3.98 -14.39
C PRO A 136 -11.70 5.35 -13.95
N ASP A 137 -12.71 5.92 -14.62
CA ASP A 137 -13.24 7.28 -14.38
C ASP A 137 -13.52 7.61 -12.89
N SER A 138 -13.91 6.60 -12.10
CA SER A 138 -14.13 6.74 -10.65
C SER A 138 -12.85 6.99 -9.84
N GLY A 139 -11.68 6.68 -10.38
CA GLY A 139 -10.36 6.83 -9.78
C GLY A 139 -9.63 8.10 -10.22
N GLU A 140 -9.88 8.58 -11.44
CA GLU A 140 -9.24 9.79 -11.98
C GLU A 140 -9.52 11.05 -11.13
N HIS A 141 -10.72 11.16 -10.55
CA HIS A 141 -11.02 12.27 -9.62
C HIS A 141 -10.13 12.28 -8.37
N TYR A 142 -9.60 11.12 -7.96
CA TYR A 142 -8.71 11.00 -6.81
C TYR A 142 -7.24 11.14 -7.15
N ARG A 143 -6.85 11.07 -8.44
CA ARG A 143 -5.47 11.14 -8.89
C ARG A 143 -4.76 12.39 -8.38
N GLU A 144 -5.33 13.57 -8.62
CA GLU A 144 -4.73 14.84 -8.17
C GLU A 144 -4.61 14.94 -6.65
N LYS A 145 -5.58 14.41 -5.91
CA LYS A 145 -5.54 14.38 -4.44
C LYS A 145 -4.47 13.43 -3.91
N ILE A 146 -4.29 12.28 -4.56
CA ILE A 146 -3.25 11.29 -4.23
C ILE A 146 -1.87 11.88 -4.54
N LEU A 147 -1.69 12.47 -5.73
CA LEU A 147 -0.45 13.15 -6.13
C LEU A 147 -0.09 14.30 -5.18
N ALA A 148 -1.08 15.08 -4.73
CA ALA A 148 -0.84 16.15 -3.75
C ALA A 148 -0.33 15.59 -2.41
N ARG A 149 -0.89 14.46 -1.94
CA ARG A 149 -0.46 13.80 -0.70
C ARG A 149 0.93 13.19 -0.83
N ILE A 150 1.26 12.58 -1.97
CA ILE A 150 2.60 12.07 -2.27
C ILE A 150 3.60 13.23 -2.24
N ARG A 151 3.31 14.32 -2.94
CA ARG A 151 4.17 15.52 -2.98
C ARG A 151 4.37 16.15 -1.60
N GLU A 152 3.32 16.21 -0.78
CA GLU A 152 3.43 16.69 0.60
C GLU A 152 4.39 15.81 1.42
N ASN A 153 4.34 14.48 1.24
CA ASN A 153 5.26 13.56 1.88
C ASN A 153 6.71 13.70 1.36
N GLU A 154 6.91 13.97 0.06
CA GLU A 154 8.23 14.25 -0.54
C GLU A 154 8.84 15.54 0.04
N ILE A 155 8.05 16.61 0.16
CA ILE A 155 8.48 17.88 0.77
C ILE A 155 8.91 17.68 2.24
N LEU A 156 8.20 16.83 2.98
CA LEU A 156 8.53 16.47 4.36
C LEU A 156 9.78 15.59 4.45
N ARG A 157 10.09 14.79 3.42
CA ARG A 157 11.31 13.96 3.31
C ARG A 157 12.56 14.76 2.93
N GLY A 158 12.40 15.98 2.43
CA GLY A 158 13.51 16.93 2.25
C GLY A 158 14.37 16.69 1.01
N GLU A 159 13.83 16.11 -0.07
CA GLU A 159 14.49 16.19 -1.36
C GLU A 159 14.32 17.60 -1.97
N PRO A 160 15.40 18.29 -2.34
CA PRO A 160 15.28 19.58 -3.00
C PRO A 160 14.78 19.37 -4.44
N ASP A 161 13.66 20.03 -4.77
CA ASP A 161 13.20 20.23 -6.15
C ASP A 161 14.39 20.64 -7.04
N THR A 162 14.87 19.73 -7.89
CA THR A 162 15.92 20.03 -8.88
C THR A 162 15.37 20.72 -10.13
N ASN A 163 14.15 21.25 -10.07
CA ASN A 163 13.55 21.95 -11.20
C ASN A 163 13.05 23.35 -10.81
N VAL A 164 14.00 24.24 -10.51
CA VAL A 164 13.80 25.69 -10.61
C VAL A 164 14.84 26.25 -11.59
N THR A 165 14.40 26.29 -12.85
CA THR A 165 14.66 27.36 -13.83
C THR A 165 16.11 27.60 -14.24
N SER A 166 16.49 26.95 -15.35
CA SER A 166 17.40 27.55 -16.32
C SER A 166 16.70 28.74 -17.00
N MET A 167 16.87 29.94 -16.44
CA MET A 167 16.55 31.20 -17.14
C MET A 167 17.84 32.02 -17.30
N GLU A 168 18.32 32.00 -18.54
CA GLU A 168 18.95 33.10 -19.26
C GLU A 168 20.05 33.89 -18.54
N THR A 169 21.29 33.42 -18.70
CA THR A 169 22.40 34.33 -18.98
C THR A 169 22.26 34.83 -20.42
N SER A 170 21.88 36.09 -20.59
CA SER A 170 22.16 36.84 -21.82
C SER A 170 22.44 38.29 -21.44
N GLU A 171 23.73 38.61 -21.53
CA GLU A 171 24.31 39.83 -22.09
C GLU A 171 23.59 41.16 -21.82
N LEU A 172 24.28 42.07 -21.11
CA LEU A 172 24.49 43.40 -21.66
C LEU A 172 25.82 43.98 -21.18
N SER A 173 26.80 43.93 -22.07
CA SER A 173 27.92 44.86 -22.14
C SER A 173 27.40 46.23 -22.56
N ASP A 174 27.70 47.25 -21.75
CA ASP A 174 28.49 48.42 -22.15
C ASP A 174 28.89 49.22 -20.89
#